data_AF-A0A3P6ATY4-F1
#
_entry.id   AF-A0A3P6ATY4-F1
#
_cell.length_a   1.000
_cell.length_b   1.000
_cell.length_c   1.000
_cell.angle_alpha   90.00
_cell.angle_beta   90.00
_cell.angle_gamma   90.00
#
_symmetry.space_group_name_H-M   'P 1'
#
loop_
_entity.id
_entity.type
_entity.pdbx_description
1 polymer ?
#
loop_
_entity_poly.entity_id
_entity_poly.type
_entity_poly.pdbx_seq_one_letter_code
_entity_poly.pdbx_strand_id
1 'polypeptide(L)'
;MGSKVSFSMILVASLWAVTFATERVAQVQPPATIPALFPLGLPIDLVKCWSSLFNVEGCVLQISNSILSGKFENLEAPCCKVFSSLDANCWPQMFPLNPFFPPYLKEICARIVPNPPTHK
;
A
#
# COMPACT_ATOMS: atom_id res chain seq x y z
N MET A 1 29.63 40.91 15.81
CA MET A 1 29.20 39.77 14.96
C MET A 1 28.99 38.50 15.79
N GLY A 2 28.25 38.55 16.92
CA GLY A 2 28.11 37.39 17.82
C GLY A 2 26.67 37.02 18.15
N SER A 3 25.75 37.98 18.12
CA SER A 3 24.36 37.78 18.54
C SER A 3 23.55 36.93 17.55
N LYS A 4 23.72 37.14 16.23
CA LYS A 4 23.04 36.36 15.17
C LYS A 4 23.37 34.86 15.22
N VAL A 5 24.63 34.54 15.54
CA VAL A 5 25.11 33.15 15.63
C VAL A 5 24.55 32.46 16.88
N SER A 6 24.48 33.16 18.02
CA SER A 6 23.80 32.65 19.22
C SER A 6 22.33 32.36 18.99
N PHE A 7 21.57 33.28 18.38
CA PHE A 7 20.15 33.04 18.09
C PHE A 7 19.95 31.84 17.16
N SER A 8 20.80 31.70 16.14
CA SER A 8 20.74 30.57 15.21
C SER A 8 20.99 29.23 15.92
N MET A 9 21.98 29.16 16.82
CA MET A 9 22.28 27.94 17.56
C MET A 9 21.16 27.58 18.54
N ILE A 10 20.52 28.57 19.16
CA ILE A 10 19.37 28.37 20.06
C ILE A 10 18.16 27.84 19.30
N LEU A 11 17.89 28.36 18.09
CA LEU A 11 16.80 27.87 17.23
C LEU A 11 17.03 26.41 16.80
N VAL A 12 18.24 26.07 16.35
CA VAL A 12 18.58 24.70 15.92
C VAL A 12 18.50 23.71 17.09
N ALA A 13 19.00 24.08 18.28
CA ALA A 13 18.90 23.26 19.48
C ALA A 13 17.43 23.03 19.90
N SER A 14 16.58 24.05 19.77
CA SER A 14 15.15 23.94 20.06
C SER A 14 14.42 23.01 19.07
N LEU A 15 14.77 23.08 17.77
CA LEU A 15 14.22 22.16 16.77
C LEU A 15 14.57 20.69 17.08
N TRP A 16 15.80 20.40 17.52
CA TRP A 16 16.20 19.03 17.89
C TRP A 16 15.54 18.53 19.17
N ALA A 17 15.29 19.38 20.16
CA ALA A 17 14.61 18.98 21.39
C ALA A 17 13.16 18.52 21.15
N VAL A 18 12.44 19.15 20.20
CA VAL A 18 11.07 18.78 19.83
C VAL A 18 11.03 17.40 19.17
N THR A 19 12.03 17.04 18.35
CA THR A 19 12.13 15.69 17.77
C THR A 19 12.37 14.61 18.82
N PHE A 20 13.26 14.84 19.81
CA PHE A 20 13.53 13.83 20.86
C PHE A 20 12.37 13.65 21.85
N ALA A 21 11.58 14.70 22.12
CA ALA A 21 10.40 14.59 22.96
C ALA A 21 9.27 13.76 22.30
N THR A 22 9.25 13.71 20.97
CA THR A 22 8.25 12.91 20.22
C THR A 22 8.57 11.40 20.29
N GLU A 23 9.84 11.02 20.44
CA GLU A 23 10.28 9.62 20.44
C GLU A 23 10.13 8.91 21.81
N ARG A 24 9.83 9.65 22.89
CA ARG A 24 9.65 9.11 24.26
C ARG A 24 8.20 9.02 24.72
N VAL A 25 7.21 9.26 23.86
CA VAL A 25 5.87 8.73 24.10
C VAL A 25 5.88 7.29 23.62
N ALA A 26 6.01 6.37 24.57
CA ALA A 26 5.55 5.00 24.41
C ALA A 26 4.10 5.02 23.91
N GLN A 27 3.91 5.00 22.59
CA GLN A 27 2.67 4.61 21.94
C GLN A 27 2.67 3.06 22.06
N VAL A 28 1.93 2.36 22.91
CA VAL A 28 0.52 2.52 23.31
C VAL A 28 -0.20 3.46 22.36
N GLN A 29 -0.18 3.10 21.08
CA GLN A 29 -1.08 3.69 20.10
C GLN A 29 -2.45 3.03 20.35
N PRO A 30 -3.44 3.69 20.97
CA PRO A 30 -4.81 3.32 20.70
C PRO A 30 -5.02 3.46 19.18
N PRO A 31 -5.74 2.53 18.54
CA PRO A 31 -5.81 2.42 17.09
C PRO A 31 -6.10 3.78 16.46
N ALA A 32 -5.25 4.15 15.49
CA ALA A 32 -5.30 5.42 14.78
C ALA A 32 -6.72 5.67 14.27
N THR A 33 -7.45 6.57 14.93
CA THR A 33 -8.75 7.04 14.46
C THR A 33 -8.47 8.20 13.51
N ILE A 34 -8.20 7.86 12.25
CA ILE A 34 -8.13 8.84 11.15
C ILE A 34 -9.56 9.36 10.93
N PRO A 35 -9.81 10.68 11.04
CA PRO A 35 -11.15 11.23 10.86
C PRO A 35 -11.65 11.04 9.42
N ALA A 36 -12.78 10.34 9.28
CA ALA A 36 -13.83 10.57 8.29
C ALA A 36 -13.55 10.40 6.78
N LEU A 37 -12.60 9.54 6.37
CA LEU A 37 -12.58 9.02 4.97
C LEU A 37 -12.79 7.51 4.86
N PHE A 38 -12.73 6.78 5.97
CA PHE A 38 -13.03 5.34 6.01
C PHE A 38 -13.99 5.09 7.17
N PRO A 39 -15.31 4.97 6.93
CA PRO A 39 -16.19 4.44 7.94
C PRO A 39 -15.83 2.97 8.10
N LEU A 40 -15.68 2.52 9.34
CA LEU A 40 -15.32 1.16 9.74
C LEU A 40 -13.82 0.91 9.72
N GLY A 41 -13.30 0.45 10.86
CA GLY A 41 -11.94 -0.08 10.94
C GLY A 41 -11.72 -1.04 9.77
N LEU A 42 -10.60 -0.87 9.06
CA LEU A 42 -10.24 -1.79 8.00
C LEU A 42 -10.36 -3.19 8.60
N PRO A 43 -11.24 -4.06 8.07
CA PRO A 43 -11.31 -5.42 8.57
C PRO A 43 -9.89 -5.96 8.52
N ILE A 44 -9.44 -6.62 9.58
CA ILE A 44 -8.10 -7.21 9.66
C ILE A 44 -7.81 -8.03 8.39
N ASP A 45 -8.86 -8.55 7.75
CA ASP A 45 -8.87 -9.19 6.45
C ASP A 45 -8.40 -8.30 5.29
N LEU A 46 -8.71 -7.00 5.24
CA LEU A 46 -8.22 -6.10 4.18
C LEU A 46 -6.70 -5.97 4.22
N VAL A 47 -6.11 -5.72 5.39
CA VAL A 47 -4.66 -5.63 5.53
C VAL A 47 -4.01 -6.94 5.09
N LYS A 48 -4.62 -8.08 5.46
CA LYS A 48 -4.15 -9.41 5.04
C LYS A 48 -4.23 -9.62 3.53
N CYS A 49 -5.31 -9.16 2.90
CA CYS A 49 -5.51 -9.24 1.45
C CYS A 49 -4.48 -8.42 0.67
N TRP A 50 -4.13 -7.22 1.15
CA TRP A 50 -3.09 -6.40 0.52
C TRP A 50 -1.67 -6.85 0.86
N SER A 51 -1.45 -7.50 2.00
CA SER A 51 -0.11 -7.90 2.47
C SER A 51 0.66 -8.73 1.44
N SER A 52 -0.03 -9.63 0.73
CA SER A 52 0.61 -10.44 -0.31
C SER A 52 1.13 -9.58 -1.47
N LEU A 53 0.36 -8.57 -1.88
CA LEU A 53 0.77 -7.64 -2.95
C LEU A 53 1.91 -6.73 -2.52
N PHE A 54 1.93 -6.28 -1.26
CA PHE A 54 3.02 -5.46 -0.73
C PHE A 54 4.36 -6.20 -0.65
N ASN A 55 4.34 -7.53 -0.56
CA ASN A 55 5.57 -8.33 -0.62
C ASN A 55 6.23 -8.32 -2.01
N VAL A 56 5.49 -7.90 -3.05
CA VAL A 56 6.05 -7.69 -4.39
C VAL A 56 6.24 -6.19 -4.58
N GLU A 57 7.50 -5.77 -4.68
CA GLU A 57 7.86 -4.37 -4.87
C GLU A 57 7.11 -3.78 -6.07
N GLY A 58 6.48 -2.62 -5.88
CA GLY A 58 5.74 -1.92 -6.93
C GLY A 58 4.41 -2.54 -7.36
N CYS A 59 4.04 -3.75 -6.92
CA CYS A 59 2.84 -4.44 -7.43
C CYS A 59 1.53 -3.67 -7.16
N VAL A 60 1.36 -3.15 -5.95
CA VAL A 60 0.21 -2.31 -5.60
C VAL A 60 0.14 -1.06 -6.47
N LEU A 61 1.30 -0.44 -6.76
CA LEU A 61 1.38 0.73 -7.62
C LEU A 61 1.06 0.38 -9.08
N GLN A 62 1.55 -0.75 -9.60
CA GLN A 62 1.23 -1.22 -10.95
C GLN A 62 -0.28 -1.45 -11.12
N ILE A 63 -0.90 -2.13 -10.15
CA ILE A 63 -2.36 -2.36 -10.15
C ILE A 63 -3.11 -1.03 -10.08
N SER A 64 -2.72 -0.13 -9.17
CA SER A 64 -3.36 1.18 -9.00
C SER A 64 -3.25 2.03 -10.25
N ASN A 65 -2.06 2.09 -10.87
CA ASN A 65 -1.86 2.79 -12.12
C ASN A 65 -2.65 2.17 -13.27
N SER A 66 -2.79 0.83 -13.28
CA SER A 66 -3.60 0.13 -14.28
C SER A 66 -5.08 0.47 -14.15
N ILE A 67 -5.58 0.63 -12.93
CA ILE A 67 -6.97 1.08 -12.67
C ILE A 67 -7.16 2.51 -13.16
N LEU A 68 -6.26 3.42 -12.76
CA LEU A 68 -6.39 4.84 -13.07
C LEU A 68 -6.20 5.14 -14.56
N SER A 69 -5.29 4.41 -15.22
CA SER A 69 -4.94 4.63 -16.63
C SER A 69 -5.77 3.76 -17.59
N GLY A 70 -6.39 2.68 -17.09
CA GLY A 70 -7.02 1.65 -17.91
C GLY A 70 -6.04 0.82 -18.75
N LYS A 71 -4.73 0.88 -18.45
CA LYS A 71 -3.65 0.24 -19.21
C LYS A 71 -2.89 -0.75 -18.34
N PHE A 72 -2.58 -1.93 -18.89
CA PHE A 72 -2.01 -3.05 -18.13
C PHE A 72 -0.59 -3.45 -18.57
N GLU A 73 0.05 -2.61 -19.38
CA GLU A 73 1.37 -2.85 -19.98
C GLU A 73 2.49 -2.92 -18.93
N ASN A 74 2.29 -2.30 -17.77
CA ASN A 74 3.28 -2.24 -16.68
C ASN A 74 3.13 -3.38 -15.67
N LEU A 75 2.22 -4.34 -15.89
CA LEU A 75 2.04 -5.46 -14.98
C LEU A 75 3.12 -6.50 -15.19
N GLU A 76 3.92 -6.70 -14.15
CA GLU A 76 4.97 -7.70 -14.16
C GLU A 76 4.46 -9.07 -13.74
N ALA A 77 5.06 -10.13 -14.31
CA ALA A 77 4.76 -11.53 -13.97
C ALA A 77 4.75 -11.84 -12.46
N PRO A 78 5.71 -11.38 -11.61
CA PRO A 78 5.64 -11.60 -10.16
C PRO A 78 4.40 -10.98 -9.52
N CYS A 79 4.02 -9.75 -9.93
CA CYS A 79 2.82 -9.09 -9.43
C CYS A 79 1.56 -9.86 -9.85
N CYS A 80 1.48 -10.25 -11.13
CA CYS A 80 0.36 -11.01 -11.66
C CYS A 80 0.22 -12.40 -11.03
N LYS A 81 1.33 -13.06 -10.70
CA LYS A 81 1.32 -14.35 -10.00
C LYS A 81 0.68 -14.21 -8.62
N VAL A 82 1.09 -13.20 -7.85
CA VAL A 82 0.54 -12.96 -6.52
C VAL A 82 -0.91 -12.53 -6.60
N PHE A 83 -1.24 -11.58 -7.46
CA PHE A 83 -2.63 -11.13 -7.66
C PHE A 83 -3.57 -12.28 -8.02
N SER A 84 -3.16 -13.16 -8.95
CA SER A 84 -3.98 -14.30 -9.37
C SER A 84 -4.21 -15.34 -8.26
N SER A 85 -3.33 -15.36 -7.25
CA SER A 85 -3.39 -16.27 -6.10
C SER A 85 -4.17 -15.72 -4.91
N LEU A 86 -4.62 -14.45 -4.96
CA LEU A 86 -5.44 -13.87 -3.91
C LEU A 86 -6.78 -14.60 -3.78
N ASP A 87 -7.23 -14.73 -2.54
CA ASP A 87 -8.51 -15.35 -2.21
C ASP A 87 -9.68 -14.49 -2.73
N ALA A 88 -10.75 -15.15 -3.17
CA ALA A 88 -11.94 -14.47 -3.70
C ALA A 88 -12.63 -13.59 -2.65
N ASN A 89 -12.47 -13.91 -1.36
CA ASN A 89 -12.99 -13.11 -0.25
C ASN A 89 -12.33 -11.72 -0.13
N CYS A 90 -11.16 -11.52 -0.76
CA CYS A 90 -10.44 -10.25 -0.74
C CYS A 90 -11.04 -9.21 -1.67
N TRP A 91 -11.67 -9.64 -2.78
CA TRP A 91 -12.12 -8.74 -3.83
C TRP A 91 -13.17 -7.72 -3.40
N PRO A 92 -14.22 -8.07 -2.63
CA PRO A 92 -15.23 -7.10 -2.21
C PRO A 92 -14.67 -5.98 -1.33
N GLN A 93 -13.63 -6.29 -0.55
CA GLN A 93 -13.01 -5.34 0.37
C GLN A 93 -11.97 -4.46 -0.33
N MET A 94 -11.24 -5.01 -1.30
CA MET A 94 -10.23 -4.27 -2.06
C MET A 94 -10.83 -3.40 -3.17
N PHE A 95 -11.90 -3.85 -3.81
CA PHE A 95 -12.52 -3.20 -4.97
C PHE A 95 -14.03 -2.95 -4.79
N PRO A 96 -14.45 -2.24 -3.73
CA PRO A 96 -15.86 -2.05 -3.42
C PRO A 96 -16.63 -1.25 -4.50
N LEU A 97 -15.93 -0.38 -5.23
CA LEU A 97 -16.52 0.48 -6.25
C LEU A 97 -16.52 -0.15 -7.65
N ASN A 98 -15.82 -1.28 -7.87
CA ASN A 98 -15.74 -1.91 -9.18
C ASN A 98 -15.55 -3.44 -9.07
N PRO A 99 -16.65 -4.20 -9.02
CA PRO A 99 -16.60 -5.67 -8.88
C PRO A 99 -16.11 -6.39 -10.14
N PHE A 100 -16.05 -5.71 -11.30
CA PHE A 100 -15.59 -6.29 -12.56
C PHE A 100 -14.07 -6.21 -12.73
N PHE A 101 -13.40 -5.36 -11.96
CA PHE A 101 -11.96 -5.17 -12.08
C PHE A 101 -11.14 -6.42 -11.70
N PRO A 102 -11.40 -7.09 -10.56
CA PRO A 102 -10.67 -8.30 -10.20
C PRO A 102 -10.72 -9.44 -11.24
N PRO A 103 -11.90 -9.84 -11.77
CA PRO A 103 -11.94 -10.88 -12.79
C PRO A 103 -11.25 -10.45 -14.09
N TYR A 104 -11.38 -9.18 -14.48
CA TYR A 104 -10.72 -8.65 -15.67
C TYR A 104 -9.18 -8.67 -15.56
N LEU A 105 -8.65 -8.17 -14.43
CA LEU A 105 -7.22 -8.17 -14.16
C LEU A 105 -6.67 -9.61 -14.07
N LYS A 106 -7.44 -10.55 -13.52
CA LYS A 106 -7.07 -11.97 -13.47
C LYS A 106 -6.94 -12.58 -14.88
N GLU A 107 -7.81 -12.21 -15.82
CA GLU A 107 -7.71 -12.65 -17.22
C GLU A 107 -6.44 -12.11 -17.88
N ILE A 108 -6.11 -10.84 -17.66
CA ILE A 108 -4.87 -10.23 -18.18
C ILE A 108 -3.64 -10.93 -17.60
N CYS A 109 -3.64 -11.16 -16.28
CA CYS A 109 -2.54 -11.83 -15.61
C CYS A 109 -2.34 -13.28 -16.07
N ALA A 110 -3.40 -13.98 -16.47
CA ALA A 110 -3.30 -15.32 -17.08
C ALA A 110 -2.54 -15.33 -18.42
N ARG A 111 -2.49 -14.20 -19.13
CA ARG A 111 -1.70 -14.04 -20.36
C ARG A 111 -0.23 -13.71 -20.07
N ILE A 112 0.02 -12.98 -18.98
CA ILE A 112 1.37 -12.54 -18.55
C ILE A 112 2.13 -13.67 -17.84
N VAL A 113 1.41 -14.52 -17.11
CA VAL A 113 1.95 -15.74 -16.49
C VAL A 113 1.42 -16.94 -17.28
N PRO A 114 2.09 -17.36 -18.37
CA PRO A 114 1.71 -18.58 -19.06
C PRO A 114 1.69 -19.72 -18.07
N ASN A 115 0.58 -20.45 -18.00
CA ASN A 115 0.58 -21.74 -17.33
C ASN A 115 1.67 -22.61 -17.99
N PRO A 116 2.50 -23.33 -17.22
CA PRO A 116 3.44 -24.27 -17.81
C PRO A 116 2.65 -25.24 -18.71
N PRO A 117 3.16 -25.57 -19.92
CA PRO A 117 2.46 -26.44 -20.83
C PRO A 117 2.15 -27.77 -20.13
N THR A 118 0.87 -28.11 -20.04
CA THR A 118 0.42 -29.42 -19.59
C THR A 118 0.72 -30.39 -20.72
N HIS A 119 1.91 -30.99 -20.68
CA HIS A 119 2.27 -32.08 -21.56
C HIS A 119 1.39 -33.29 -21.17
N LYS A 120 0.39 -33.60 -22.00
CA LYS A 120 -0.37 -34.85 -21.93
C LYS A 120 0.23 -35.85 -22.91
#